data_AF-A0A1I0IGT2-F1
#
_entry.id   AF-A0A1I0IGT2-F1
#
_cell.length_a   1.000
_cell.length_b   1.000
_cell.length_c   1.000
_cell.angle_alpha   90.00
_cell.angle_beta   90.00
_cell.angle_gamma   90.00
#
_symmetry.space_group_name_H-M   'P 1'
#
loop_
_entity.id
_entity.type
_entity.pdbx_description
1 polymer ?
#
loop_
_entity_poly.entity_id
_entity_poly.type
_entity_poly.pdbx_seq_one_letter_code
_entity_poly.pdbx_strand_id
1 'polypeptide(L)'
;MNYEDYIEQGLNGEAPLKLILRGSIQNSGNEKVGVVSVAYATLDKRLAESKIRELAAENPSHYYMVYSVPLDVDLTTLSHYPSIAISGDDLRD
;
A
#
# COMPACT_ATOMS: atom_id res chain seq x y z
N MET A 1 13.75 -0.48 -8.48
CA MET A 1 12.68 0.51 -8.30
C MET A 1 12.83 1.13 -6.94
N ASN A 2 12.74 2.45 -6.86
CA ASN A 2 12.66 3.19 -5.60
C ASN A 2 11.20 3.19 -5.08
N TYR A 3 10.97 3.75 -3.90
CA TYR A 3 9.64 3.83 -3.27
C TYR A 3 8.60 4.59 -4.12
N GLU A 4 8.98 5.71 -4.72
CA GLU A 4 8.07 6.50 -5.56
C GLU A 4 7.68 5.75 -6.83
N ASP A 5 8.59 4.96 -7.43
CA ASP A 5 8.26 4.14 -8.62
C ASP A 5 7.09 3.17 -8.33
N TYR A 6 7.02 2.62 -7.11
CA TYR A 6 5.91 1.75 -6.70
C TYR A 6 4.60 2.50 -6.46
N ILE A 7 4.67 3.71 -5.89
CA ILE A 7 3.50 4.58 -5.74
C ILE A 7 2.95 4.95 -7.11
N GLU A 8 3.82 5.36 -8.04
CA GLU A 8 3.42 5.72 -9.40
C GLU A 8 2.81 4.54 -10.14
N GLN A 9 3.40 3.35 -10.03
CA GLN A 9 2.85 2.13 -10.62
C GLN A 9 1.42 1.85 -10.10
N GLY A 10 1.20 1.99 -8.79
CA GLY A 10 -0.11 1.83 -8.16
C GLY A 10 -1.15 2.85 -8.60
N LEU A 11 -0.77 4.13 -8.63
CA LEU A 11 -1.64 5.23 -9.06
C LEU A 11 -1.99 5.14 -10.55
N ASN A 12 -1.05 4.70 -11.37
CA ASN A 12 -1.19 4.63 -12.83
C ASN A 12 -1.74 3.29 -13.35
N GLY A 13 -1.92 2.28 -12.50
CA GLY A 13 -2.49 1.01 -12.96
C GLY A 13 -3.91 1.19 -13.51
N GLU A 14 -4.27 0.38 -14.51
CA GLU A 14 -5.52 0.51 -15.30
C GLU A 14 -6.83 0.37 -14.51
N ALA A 15 -6.79 -0.32 -13.38
CA ALA A 15 -8.00 -0.61 -12.62
C ALA A 15 -8.53 0.61 -11.84
N PRO A 16 -9.86 0.72 -11.66
CA PRO A 16 -10.49 1.94 -11.18
C PRO A 16 -10.29 2.19 -9.68
N LEU A 17 -10.29 1.13 -8.85
CA LEU A 17 -10.17 1.29 -7.40
C LEU A 17 -8.71 1.49 -7.02
N LYS A 18 -8.42 2.60 -6.32
CA LYS A 18 -7.14 2.88 -5.68
C LYS A 18 -7.25 2.55 -4.20
N LEU A 19 -6.54 1.52 -3.77
CA LEU A 19 -6.42 1.15 -2.36
C LEU A 19 -5.07 1.62 -1.84
N ILE A 20 -5.07 2.44 -0.79
CA ILE A 20 -3.86 2.73 -0.04
C ILE A 20 -3.76 1.71 1.07
N LEU A 21 -2.66 0.95 1.11
CA LEU A 21 -2.33 0.06 2.21
C LEU A 21 -1.21 0.68 3.05
N ARG A 22 -1.17 0.30 4.31
CA ARG A 22 -0.15 0.68 5.28
C ARG A 22 0.44 -0.58 5.89
N GLY A 23 1.74 -0.76 5.69
CA GLY A 23 2.59 -1.67 6.44
C GLY A 23 3.10 -1.01 7.71
N SER A 24 2.96 -1.68 8.84
CA SER A 24 3.49 -1.24 10.15
C SER A 24 3.97 -2.43 10.96
N ILE A 25 4.85 -2.19 11.94
CA ILE A 25 5.17 -3.19 12.98
C ILE A 25 4.16 -3.05 14.11
N GLN A 26 3.68 -4.18 14.62
CA GLN A 26 2.99 -4.25 15.90
C GLN A 26 3.78 -5.17 16.84
N ASN A 27 3.94 -4.72 18.07
CA ASN A 27 4.56 -5.53 19.12
C ASN A 27 3.51 -6.43 19.77
N SER A 28 3.69 -7.74 19.67
CA SER A 28 2.86 -8.74 20.33
C SER A 28 3.72 -9.52 21.33
N GLY A 29 3.70 -9.07 22.59
CA GLY A 29 4.60 -9.60 23.62
C GLY A 29 6.07 -9.31 23.26
N ASN A 30 6.85 -10.39 23.06
CA ASN A 30 8.26 -10.30 22.65
C ASN A 30 8.47 -10.42 21.14
N GLU A 31 7.41 -10.53 20.34
CA GLU A 31 7.48 -10.72 18.89
C GLU A 31 7.09 -9.43 18.15
N LYS A 32 7.83 -9.11 17.09
CA LYS A 32 7.47 -8.05 16.13
C LYS A 32 6.68 -8.67 14.99
N VAL A 33 5.47 -8.20 14.77
CA VAL A 33 4.58 -8.68 13.72
C VAL A 33 4.41 -7.59 12.67
N GLY A 34 4.76 -7.89 11.42
CA GLY A 34 4.44 -7.02 10.28
C GLY A 34 2.96 -7.11 9.97
N VAL A 35 2.26 -5.98 10.01
CA VAL A 35 0.83 -5.90 9.72
C VAL A 35 0.60 -5.00 8.51
N VAL A 36 -0.15 -5.50 7.53
CA VAL A 36 -0.64 -4.72 6.40
C VAL A 36 -2.12 -4.44 6.61
N SER A 37 -2.50 -3.16 6.57
CA SER A 37 -3.88 -2.70 6.76
C SER A 37 -4.31 -1.82 5.60
N VAL A 38 -5.60 -1.80 5.27
CA VAL A 38 -6.16 -0.82 4.34
C VAL A 38 -6.28 0.52 5.07
N ALA A 39 -5.64 1.56 4.53
CA ALA A 39 -5.66 2.90 5.07
C ALA A 39 -6.68 3.81 4.36
N TYR A 40 -6.89 3.61 3.06
CA TYR A 40 -7.80 4.43 2.27
C TYR A 40 -8.27 3.68 1.01
N ALA A 41 -9.46 3.99 0.50
CA ALA A 41 -10.01 3.43 -0.72
C ALA A 41 -10.77 4.51 -1.50
N THR A 42 -10.50 4.65 -2.80
CA THR A 42 -11.17 5.64 -3.64
C THR A 42 -11.17 5.24 -5.11
N LEU A 43 -12.16 5.74 -5.87
CA LEU A 43 -12.18 5.66 -7.33
C LEU A 43 -11.50 6.88 -8.00
N ASP A 44 -11.15 7.92 -7.23
CA ASP A 44 -10.45 9.10 -7.77
C ASP A 44 -8.93 9.00 -7.52
N LYS A 45 -8.17 8.88 -8.62
CA LYS A 45 -6.71 8.82 -8.60
C LYS A 45 -6.07 10.03 -7.91
N ARG A 46 -6.59 11.25 -8.10
CA ARG A 46 -6.01 12.47 -7.50
C ARG A 46 -6.20 12.49 -5.99
N LEU A 47 -7.33 11.99 -5.50
CA LEU A 47 -7.55 11.81 -4.07
C LEU A 47 -6.60 10.77 -3.49
N ALA A 48 -6.38 9.66 -4.20
CA ALA A 48 -5.41 8.65 -3.78
C ALA A 48 -3.99 9.23 -3.71
N GLU A 49 -3.56 9.98 -4.72
CA GLU A 49 -2.24 10.61 -4.76
C GLU A 49 -2.05 11.62 -3.62
N SER A 50 -3.03 12.52 -3.42
CA SER A 50 -2.96 13.48 -2.31
C SER A 50 -2.91 12.77 -0.96
N LYS A 51 -3.73 11.73 -0.78
CA LYS A 51 -3.85 11.03 0.50
C LYS A 51 -2.62 10.21 0.85
N ILE A 52 -1.98 9.52 -0.12
CA ILE A 52 -0.77 8.75 0.20
C ILE A 52 0.39 9.66 0.59
N ARG A 53 0.54 10.83 -0.06
CA ARG A 53 1.61 11.78 0.28
C ARG A 53 1.40 12.40 1.66
N GLU A 54 0.14 12.71 2.02
CA GLU A 54 -0.24 13.15 3.36
C GLU A 54 0.09 12.10 4.42
N LEU A 55 -0.36 10.85 4.22
CA LEU A 55 -0.13 9.76 5.16
C LEU A 55 1.35 9.44 5.38
N ALA A 56 2.14 9.45 4.31
CA ALA A 56 3.58 9.21 4.36
C ALA A 56 4.32 10.36 5.07
N ALA A 57 3.87 11.61 4.92
CA ALA A 57 4.44 12.75 5.63
C ALA A 57 4.10 12.74 7.13
N GLU A 58 2.89 12.32 7.50
CA GLU A 58 2.45 12.25 8.90
C GLU A 58 3.12 11.12 9.68
N ASN A 59 3.42 9.99 9.03
CA ASN A 59 3.97 8.80 9.69
C ASN A 59 5.12 8.19 8.87
N PRO A 60 6.33 8.77 8.91
CA PRO A 60 7.46 8.33 8.09
C PRO A 60 8.03 6.97 8.49
N SER A 61 7.66 6.42 9.66
CA SER A 61 8.02 5.05 10.08
C SER A 61 7.12 3.98 9.44
N HIS A 62 5.94 4.36 8.94
CA HIS A 62 5.04 3.45 8.26
C HIS A 62 5.32 3.39 6.77
N TYR A 63 5.20 2.20 6.19
CA TYR A 63 5.33 2.00 4.76
C TYR A 63 3.95 2.11 4.11
N TYR A 64 3.76 3.02 3.14
CA TYR A 64 2.50 3.14 2.41
C TYR A 64 2.63 2.67 0.96
N MET A 65 1.55 2.13 0.42
CA MET A 65 1.50 1.63 -0.95
C MET A 65 0.14 1.89 -1.57
N VAL A 66 0.08 2.05 -2.89
CA VAL A 66 -1.19 2.16 -3.63
C VAL A 66 -1.35 0.95 -4.53
N TYR A 67 -2.48 0.27 -4.46
CA TYR A 67 -2.87 -0.77 -5.41
C TYR A 67 -3.97 -0.28 -6.32
N SER A 68 -3.81 -0.60 -7.61
CA SER A 68 -4.86 -0.50 -8.61
C SER A 68 -5.63 -1.81 -8.66
N VAL A 69 -6.91 -1.80 -8.29
CA VAL A 69 -7.72 -3.01 -8.10
C VAL A 69 -8.98 -2.98 -8.98
N PRO A 70 -9.27 -4.04 -9.75
CA PRO A 70 -10.51 -4.13 -10.51
C PRO A 70 -11.69 -4.40 -9.58
N LEU A 71 -12.84 -3.81 -9.91
CA LEU A 71 -14.09 -4.13 -9.23
C LEU A 71 -14.67 -5.42 -9.81
N ASP A 72 -15.37 -6.19 -8.98
CA ASP A 72 -16.13 -7.37 -9.38
C ASP A 72 -15.29 -8.49 -10.05
N VAL A 73 -13.99 -8.54 -9.76
CA VAL A 73 -13.07 -9.58 -10.24
C VAL A 73 -12.57 -10.41 -9.06
N ASP A 74 -12.57 -11.73 -9.22
CA ASP A 74 -11.90 -12.63 -8.29
C ASP A 74 -10.38 -12.44 -8.38
N LEU A 75 -9.82 -11.69 -7.43
CA LEU A 75 -8.40 -11.38 -7.41
C LEU A 75 -7.53 -12.62 -7.19
N THR A 76 -8.10 -13.74 -6.71
CA THR A 76 -7.36 -15.00 -6.52
C THR A 76 -6.94 -15.67 -7.83
N THR A 77 -7.55 -15.27 -8.94
CA THR A 77 -7.24 -15.82 -10.27
C THR A 77 -6.14 -15.04 -11.00
N LEU A 78 -5.64 -13.95 -10.43
CA LEU A 78 -4.58 -13.14 -11.05
C LEU A 78 -3.21 -13.80 -10.86
N SER A 79 -2.45 -13.94 -11.96
CA SER A 79 -1.10 -14.54 -11.94
C SER A 79 -0.07 -13.71 -11.19
N HIS A 80 -0.32 -12.40 -11.07
CA HIS A 80 0.46 -11.47 -10.30
C HIS A 80 -0.50 -10.61 -9.48
N TYR A 81 -0.37 -10.68 -8.16
CA TYR A 81 -0.81 -9.56 -7.35
C TYR A 81 0.17 -8.42 -7.61
N PRO A 82 -0.29 -7.16 -7.71
CA PRO A 82 0.59 -6.06 -7.36
C PRO A 82 0.90 -6.26 -5.88
N SER A 83 1.93 -7.04 -5.55
CA SER A 83 2.37 -7.30 -4.18
C SER A 83 3.74 -6.69 -4.03
N ILE A 84 3.85 -5.70 -3.14
CA ILE A 84 5.16 -5.20 -2.74
C ILE A 84 5.68 -6.12 -1.65
N ALA A 85 6.84 -6.72 -1.88
CA ALA A 85 7.54 -7.44 -0.83
C ALA A 85 8.03 -6.41 0.18
N ILE A 86 7.54 -6.51 1.42
CA ILE A 86 7.99 -5.69 2.54
C ILE A 86 8.93 -6.55 3.37
N SER A 87 10.19 -6.15 3.50
CA SER A 87 11.15 -6.78 4.39
C SER A 87 11.07 -6.20 5.81
N GLY A 88 11.69 -6.86 6.77
CA GLY A 88 11.80 -6.33 8.14
C GLY A 88 12.53 -4.98 8.20
N ASP A 89 13.41 -4.67 7.24
CA ASP A 89 14.14 -3.39 7.18
C ASP A 89 13.28 -2.23 6.64
N ASP A 90 12.23 -2.55 5.87
CA ASP A 90 11.26 -1.58 5.34
C ASP A 90 10.26 -1.14 6.42
N LEU A 91 10.12 -1.94 7.48
CA LEU A 91 9.31 -1.64 8.64
C LEU A 91 10.22 -1.17 9.77
N ARG A 92 10.21 0.12 10.07
CA ARG A 92 11.05 0.68 11.15
C ARG A 92 10.18 0.92 12.38
N ASP A 93 10.66 0.52 13.55
CA ASP A 93 10.15 0.99 14.85
C ASP A 93 10.49 2.46 15.09
#